data_AF-A0A438XPS1-F1
#
_entry.id   AF-A0A438XPS1-F1
#
_cell.length_a   1.000
_cell.length_b   1.000
_cell.length_c   1.000
_cell.angle_alpha   90.00
_cell.angle_beta   90.00
_cell.angle_gamma   90.00
#
_symmetry.space_group_name_H-M   'P 1'
#
loop_
_entity.id
_entity.type
_entity.pdbx_description
1 polymer ?
#
loop_
_entity_poly.entity_id
_entity_poly.type
_entity_poly.pdbx_seq_one_letter_code
_entity_poly.pdbx_strand_id
1 'polypeptide(L)'
;MKNLKSLLSFLLASFWVAIPLIALYACACAIATFIENDYGMSASKAIVYNTPWFNFLHAYLLVVLIGTFIKSKALERKRYASLFFHSSLIFIILGAAITRFFGVEGLMHVRENSAQSSFESADTYLNITLNDEKKLSLKTPLTFYHSKRLRPIHATLDHKPLILEPLEIYKQNAIKKDDA
;
A
#
# COMPACT_ATOMS: atom_id res chain seq x y z
N MET A 1 6.58 32.94 18.10
CA MET A 1 7.14 31.57 18.10
C MET A 1 6.58 30.63 19.18
N LYS A 2 6.19 31.09 20.39
CA LYS A 2 5.62 30.21 21.45
C LYS A 2 4.35 29.46 21.00
N ASN A 3 3.49 30.09 20.19
CA ASN A 3 2.23 29.51 19.73
C ASN A 3 2.42 28.36 18.72
N LEU A 4 3.43 28.45 17.84
CA LEU A 4 3.69 27.43 16.82
C LEU A 4 4.20 26.12 17.45
N LYS A 5 5.13 26.22 18.42
CA LYS A 5 5.62 25.03 19.15
C LYS A 5 4.51 24.34 19.94
N SER A 6 3.62 25.12 20.56
CA SER A 6 2.47 24.62 21.29
C SER A 6 1.48 23.91 20.36
N LEU A 7 1.15 24.49 19.21
CA LEU A 7 0.28 23.89 18.20
C LEU A 7 0.87 22.60 17.62
N LEU A 8 2.18 22.60 17.30
CA LEU A 8 2.86 21.40 16.80
C LEU A 8 2.89 20.27 17.84
N SER A 9 3.13 20.60 19.11
CA SER A 9 3.06 19.64 20.22
C SER A 9 1.64 19.10 20.46
N PHE A 10 0.62 19.93 20.21
CA PHE A 10 -0.77 19.48 20.29
C PHE A 10 -1.10 18.51 19.14
N LEU A 11 -0.76 18.85 17.90
CA LEU A 11 -1.07 18.01 16.74
C LEU A 11 -0.27 16.70 16.75
N LEU A 12 1.01 16.74 17.11
CA LEU A 12 1.90 15.57 17.00
C LEU A 12 2.04 14.75 18.29
N ALA A 13 1.59 15.25 19.44
CA ALA A 13 1.84 14.59 20.73
C ALA A 13 0.67 14.72 21.72
N SER A 14 -0.57 14.89 21.25
CA SER A 14 -1.75 14.93 22.11
C SER A 14 -2.53 13.63 22.08
N PHE A 15 -2.91 13.13 23.26
CA PHE A 15 -3.82 11.98 23.40
C PHE A 15 -5.16 12.21 22.69
N TRP A 16 -5.65 13.45 22.70
CA TRP A 16 -6.91 13.83 22.03
C TRP A 16 -6.85 13.73 20.52
N VAL A 17 -5.64 13.74 19.92
CA VAL A 17 -5.44 13.51 18.49
C VAL A 17 -5.17 12.03 18.23
N ALA A 18 -4.42 11.35 19.11
CA ALA A 18 -4.08 9.94 18.93
C ALA A 18 -5.31 9.03 18.89
N ILE A 19 -6.26 9.19 19.82
CA ILE A 19 -7.46 8.34 19.91
C ILE A 19 -8.32 8.37 18.63
N PRO A 20 -8.80 9.54 18.14
CA PRO A 20 -9.59 9.58 16.92
C PRO A 20 -8.79 9.13 15.70
N LEU A 21 -7.47 9.35 15.67
CA LEU A 21 -6.62 8.92 14.58
C LEU A 21 -6.48 7.39 14.52
N ILE A 22 -6.35 6.72 15.68
CA ILE A 22 -6.38 5.26 15.77
C ILE A 22 -7.73 4.72 15.31
N ALA A 23 -8.84 5.34 15.73
CA ALA A 23 -10.18 4.93 15.30
C ALA A 23 -10.35 5.08 13.78
N LEU A 24 -9.93 6.20 13.21
CA LEU A 24 -9.95 6.43 11.76
C LEU A 24 -9.11 5.40 11.01
N TYR A 25 -7.90 5.09 11.51
CA TYR A 25 -7.04 4.07 10.92
C TYR A 25 -7.69 2.68 10.98
N ALA A 26 -8.30 2.31 12.11
CA ALA A 26 -9.01 1.05 12.26
C ALA A 26 -10.22 0.96 11.32
N CYS A 27 -11.01 2.03 11.17
CA CYS A 27 -12.12 2.08 10.21
C CYS A 27 -11.63 1.94 8.76
N ALA A 28 -10.54 2.61 8.39
CA ALA A 28 -9.94 2.47 7.06
C ALA A 28 -9.50 1.02 6.78
N CYS A 29 -8.87 0.36 7.75
CA CYS A 29 -8.51 -1.05 7.65
C CYS A 29 -9.74 -1.97 7.55
N ALA A 30 -10.78 -1.73 8.35
CA ALA A 30 -12.01 -2.52 8.29
C ALA A 30 -12.70 -2.40 6.92
N ILE A 31 -12.79 -1.19 6.37
CA ILE A 31 -13.32 -0.96 5.01
C ILE A 31 -12.45 -1.69 3.97
N ALA A 32 -11.13 -1.64 4.11
CA ALA A 32 -10.22 -2.35 3.21
C ALA A 32 -10.42 -3.87 3.26
N THR A 33 -10.75 -4.44 4.43
CA THR A 33 -11.09 -5.87 4.56
C THR A 33 -12.37 -6.24 3.82
N PHE A 34 -13.41 -5.40 3.88
CA PHE A 34 -14.63 -5.64 3.08
C PHE A 34 -14.37 -5.54 1.58
N ILE A 35 -13.60 -4.54 1.14
CA ILE A 35 -13.20 -4.41 -0.26
C ILE A 35 -12.40 -5.63 -0.72
N GLU A 36 -11.52 -6.16 0.13
CA GLU A 36 -10.75 -7.36 -0.17
C GLU A 36 -11.66 -8.60 -0.31
N ASN A 37 -12.67 -8.75 0.55
CA ASN A 37 -13.62 -9.85 0.46
C ASN A 37 -14.40 -9.83 -0.86
N ASP A 38 -14.85 -8.65 -1.29
CA ASP A 38 -15.76 -8.53 -2.43
C ASP A 38 -15.03 -8.44 -3.79
N TYR A 39 -13.86 -7.80 -3.82
CA TYR A 39 -13.12 -7.48 -5.05
C TYR A 39 -11.71 -8.06 -5.09
N GLY A 40 -11.29 -8.77 -4.04
CA GLY A 40 -9.98 -9.39 -3.92
C GLY A 40 -8.87 -8.44 -3.42
N MET A 41 -7.74 -9.05 -3.08
CA MET A 41 -6.56 -8.37 -2.53
C MET A 41 -6.04 -7.24 -3.42
N SER A 42 -6.00 -7.45 -4.74
CA SER A 42 -5.48 -6.45 -5.70
C SER A 42 -6.31 -5.16 -5.72
N ALA A 43 -7.64 -5.27 -5.61
CA ALA A 43 -8.53 -4.12 -5.55
C ALA A 43 -8.40 -3.36 -4.23
N SER A 44 -8.37 -4.08 -3.11
CA SER A 44 -8.14 -3.49 -1.79
C SER A 44 -6.81 -2.75 -1.74
N LYS A 45 -5.72 -3.32 -2.27
CA LYS A 45 -4.45 -2.60 -2.39
C LYS A 45 -4.53 -1.36 -3.26
N ALA A 46 -5.22 -1.39 -4.41
CA ALA A 46 -5.26 -0.23 -5.29
C ALA A 46 -6.03 0.97 -4.71
N ILE A 47 -7.13 0.72 -3.99
CA ILE A 47 -8.06 1.74 -3.49
C ILE A 47 -7.71 2.17 -2.05
N VAL A 48 -7.36 1.15 -1.26
CA VAL A 48 -6.88 1.10 0.11
C VAL A 48 -5.45 1.58 0.34
N TYR A 49 -4.62 0.55 0.52
CA TYR A 49 -3.27 0.60 1.00
C TYR A 49 -2.36 1.39 0.05
N ASN A 50 -2.40 1.09 -1.25
CA ASN A 50 -1.91 1.79 -2.46
C ASN A 50 -1.72 3.30 -2.47
N THR A 51 -2.53 3.99 -1.68
CA THR A 51 -2.91 5.36 -1.95
C THR A 51 -2.11 6.36 -1.12
N PRO A 52 -1.90 7.57 -1.64
CA PRO A 52 -1.16 8.60 -0.92
C PRO A 52 -1.85 9.00 0.40
N TRP A 53 -3.19 8.99 0.44
CA TRP A 53 -3.93 9.34 1.65
C TRP A 53 -3.73 8.30 2.76
N PHE A 54 -3.72 7.01 2.44
CA PHE A 54 -3.49 5.96 3.42
C PHE A 54 -2.03 5.95 3.89
N ASN A 55 -1.08 6.17 2.98
CA ASN A 55 0.34 6.34 3.32
C ASN A 55 0.54 7.53 4.29
N PHE A 56 -0.13 8.65 4.04
CA PHE A 56 -0.09 9.81 4.95
C PHE A 56 -0.73 9.47 6.30
N LEU A 57 -1.90 8.84 6.31
CA LEU A 57 -2.60 8.44 7.53
C LEU A 57 -1.73 7.52 8.39
N HIS A 58 -1.09 6.53 7.76
CA HIS A 58 -0.19 5.59 8.42
C HIS A 58 1.05 6.28 9.01
N ALA A 59 1.72 7.13 8.22
CA ALA A 59 2.88 7.88 8.68
C ALA A 59 2.52 8.88 9.81
N TYR A 60 1.39 9.58 9.68
CA TYR A 60 0.92 10.52 10.69
C TYR A 60 0.57 9.80 11.99
N LEU A 61 -0.09 8.65 11.93
CA LEU A 61 -0.36 7.82 13.10
C LEU A 61 0.94 7.41 13.81
N LEU A 62 1.95 6.96 13.06
CA LEU A 62 3.25 6.60 13.64
C LEU A 62 3.89 7.79 14.38
N VAL A 63 3.93 8.97 13.77
CA VAL A 63 4.49 10.18 14.39
C VAL A 63 3.72 10.58 15.64
N VAL A 64 2.38 10.53 15.60
CA VAL A 64 1.53 10.87 16.74
C VAL A 64 1.73 9.89 17.90
N LEU A 65 1.86 8.58 17.62
CA LEU A 65 2.14 7.56 18.63
C LEU A 65 3.51 7.78 19.28
N ILE A 66 4.56 8.06 18.50
CA ILE A 66 5.90 8.37 19.01
C ILE A 66 5.88 9.65 19.86
N GLY A 67 5.25 10.72 19.36
CA GLY A 67 5.17 11.98 20.09
C GLY A 67 4.42 11.83 21.41
N THR A 68 3.31 11.11 21.41
CA THR A 68 2.52 10.82 22.62
C THR A 68 3.32 9.94 23.60
N PHE A 69 4.05 8.95 23.10
CA PHE A 69 4.92 8.10 23.91
C PHE A 69 6.01 8.92 24.63
N ILE A 70 6.73 9.79 23.91
CA ILE A 70 7.77 10.64 24.49
C ILE A 70 7.19 11.61 25.52
N LYS A 71 6.06 12.27 25.20
CA LYS A 71 5.40 13.23 26.10
C LYS A 71 4.85 12.58 27.38
N SER A 72 4.46 11.31 27.31
CA SER A 72 3.92 10.58 28.46
C SER A 72 4.93 10.40 29.60
N LYS A 73 6.24 10.45 29.29
CA LYS A 73 7.35 10.21 30.22
C LYS A 73 7.12 8.94 31.06
N ALA A 74 6.58 7.89 30.43
CA ALA A 74 6.16 6.66 31.12
C ALA A 74 7.31 5.96 31.87
N LEU A 75 8.55 6.06 31.35
CA LEU A 75 9.75 5.51 31.98
C LEU A 75 10.09 6.22 33.29
N GLU A 76 10.10 7.55 33.29
CA GLU A 76 10.33 8.38 34.49
C GLU A 76 9.25 8.16 35.56
N ARG A 77 8.02 7.88 35.13
CA ARG A 77 6.87 7.62 36.01
C ARG A 77 6.78 6.17 36.49
N LYS A 78 7.76 5.31 36.15
CA LYS A 78 7.80 3.86 36.46
C LYS A 78 6.52 3.11 36.04
N ARG A 79 5.86 3.55 34.98
CA ARG A 79 4.62 2.95 34.46
C ARG A 79 4.94 1.91 33.37
N TYR A 80 5.51 0.79 33.77
CA TYR A 80 6.00 -0.23 32.84
C TYR A 80 4.91 -0.81 31.93
N ALA A 81 3.71 -1.11 32.46
CA ALA A 81 2.60 -1.63 31.66
C ALA A 81 2.21 -0.67 30.52
N SER A 82 2.12 0.63 30.84
CA SER A 82 1.83 1.67 29.84
C SER A 82 2.96 1.81 28.83
N LEU A 83 4.22 1.76 29.28
CA LEU A 83 5.39 1.84 28.42
C LEU A 83 5.41 0.73 27.37
N PHE A 84 5.26 -0.53 27.80
CA PHE A 84 5.24 -1.68 26.89
C PHE A 84 4.06 -1.60 25.91
N PHE A 85 2.87 -1.26 26.40
CA PHE A 85 1.68 -1.15 25.56
C PHE A 85 1.82 -0.09 24.45
N HIS A 86 2.33 1.10 24.76
CA HIS A 86 2.52 2.13 23.73
C HIS A 86 3.68 1.79 22.79
N SER A 87 4.75 1.20 23.33
CA SER A 87 5.88 0.77 22.49
C SER A 87 5.47 -0.32 21.50
N SER A 88 4.62 -1.27 21.88
CA SER A 88 4.17 -2.33 20.99
C SER A 88 3.35 -1.78 19.83
N LEU A 89 2.49 -0.79 20.05
CA LEU A 89 1.76 -0.11 18.98
C LEU A 89 2.71 0.57 17.97
N ILE A 90 3.77 1.21 18.46
CA ILE A 90 4.80 1.81 17.59
C ILE A 90 5.50 0.71 16.79
N PHE A 91 5.91 -0.39 17.43
CA PHE A 91 6.55 -1.51 16.75
C PHE A 91 5.65 -2.17 15.70
N ILE A 92 4.35 -2.35 15.99
CA ILE A 92 3.39 -2.94 15.06
C ILE A 92 3.20 -2.03 13.83
N ILE A 93 3.00 -0.73 14.03
CA ILE A 93 2.83 0.21 12.91
C ILE A 93 4.12 0.32 12.09
N LEU A 94 5.28 0.37 12.74
CA LEU A 94 6.57 0.39 12.05
C LEU A 94 6.83 -0.91 11.26
N GLY A 95 6.53 -2.07 11.85
CA GLY A 95 6.64 -3.36 11.19
C GLY A 95 5.70 -3.46 9.98
N ALA A 96 4.46 -2.97 10.11
CA ALA A 96 3.51 -2.89 9.00
C ALA A 96 4.03 -2.00 7.86
N ALA A 97 4.68 -0.88 8.16
CA ALA A 97 5.33 -0.05 7.14
C ALA A 97 6.44 -0.82 6.40
N ILE A 98 7.30 -1.54 7.12
CA ILE A 98 8.39 -2.31 6.53
C ILE A 98 7.85 -3.39 5.59
N THR A 99 6.92 -4.23 6.06
CA THR A 99 6.29 -5.29 5.25
C THR A 99 5.60 -4.71 4.03
N ARG A 100 4.99 -3.53 4.15
CA ARG A 100 4.27 -2.86 3.07
C ARG A 100 5.17 -2.33 1.96
N PHE A 101 6.32 -1.73 2.31
CA PHE A 101 7.19 -1.10 1.32
C PHE A 101 8.28 -2.03 0.79
N PHE A 102 8.70 -3.02 1.57
CA PHE A 102 9.82 -3.91 1.24
C PHE A 102 9.44 -5.38 1.18
N GLY A 103 8.22 -5.75 1.59
CA GLY A 103 7.74 -7.12 1.52
C GLY A 103 7.50 -7.56 0.08
N VAL A 104 7.72 -8.85 -0.17
CA VAL A 104 7.32 -9.52 -1.40
C VAL A 104 6.06 -10.32 -1.10
N GLU A 105 5.04 -10.15 -1.93
CA GLU A 105 3.76 -10.80 -1.76
C GLU A 105 3.43 -11.68 -2.97
N GLY A 106 2.63 -12.72 -2.73
CA GLY A 106 2.28 -13.68 -3.74
C GLY A 106 1.26 -14.71 -3.26
N LEU A 107 0.79 -15.51 -4.20
CA LEU A 107 -0.20 -16.54 -4.01
C LEU A 107 0.50 -17.90 -4.12
N MET A 108 0.39 -18.69 -3.05
CA MET A 108 0.95 -20.04 -3.00
C MET A 108 -0.20 -21.02 -2.87
N HIS A 109 -0.43 -21.82 -3.91
CA HIS A 109 -1.46 -22.84 -3.87
C HIS A 109 -0.87 -24.14 -3.30
N VAL A 110 -1.16 -24.44 -2.04
CA VAL A 110 -0.71 -25.66 -1.36
C VAL A 110 -1.86 -26.64 -1.29
N ARG A 111 -1.66 -27.85 -1.83
CA ARG A 111 -2.62 -28.95 -1.68
C ARG A 111 -2.35 -29.72 -0.39
N GLU A 112 -3.38 -30.34 0.16
CA GLU A 112 -3.26 -31.24 1.31
C GLU A 112 -2.18 -32.31 1.07
N ASN A 113 -1.34 -32.57 2.07
CA ASN A 113 -0.17 -33.46 2.01
C ASN A 113 0.90 -33.09 0.97
N SER A 114 0.93 -31.87 0.44
CA SER A 114 1.97 -31.42 -0.50
C SER A 114 2.82 -30.29 0.08
N ALA A 115 4.11 -30.28 -0.27
CA ALA A 115 5.00 -29.16 -0.01
C ALA A 115 5.28 -28.42 -1.33
N GLN A 116 5.19 -27.09 -1.30
CA GLN A 116 5.51 -26.22 -2.43
C GLN A 116 6.58 -25.22 -1.98
N SER A 117 7.62 -25.06 -2.79
CA SER A 117 8.73 -24.10 -2.56
C SER A 117 8.70 -22.90 -3.52
N SER A 118 7.62 -22.77 -4.30
CA SER A 118 7.42 -21.69 -5.25
C SER A 118 6.05 -21.05 -5.05
N PHE A 119 5.93 -19.78 -5.39
CA PHE A 119 4.69 -19.00 -5.32
C PHE A 119 4.60 -18.06 -6.52
N GLU A 120 3.37 -17.72 -6.90
CA GLU A 120 3.11 -16.74 -7.94
C GLU A 120 3.13 -15.33 -7.34
N SER A 121 3.88 -14.39 -7.93
CA SER A 121 3.93 -13.02 -7.39
C SER A 121 2.59 -12.31 -7.56
N ALA A 122 2.19 -11.53 -6.56
CA ALA A 122 1.00 -10.69 -6.61
C ALA A 122 1.19 -9.45 -7.50
N ASP A 123 2.44 -9.09 -7.82
CA ASP A 123 2.75 -7.99 -8.73
C ASP A 123 2.43 -8.36 -10.18
N THR A 124 1.90 -7.41 -10.94
CA THR A 124 1.63 -7.62 -12.37
C THR A 124 2.89 -7.38 -13.20
N TYR A 125 3.27 -8.38 -13.99
CA TYR A 125 4.41 -8.32 -14.91
C TYR A 125 3.93 -8.52 -16.35
N LEU A 126 4.44 -7.68 -17.25
CA LEU A 126 4.38 -7.93 -18.69
C LEU A 126 5.58 -8.80 -19.07
N ASN A 127 5.30 -10.04 -19.43
CA ASN A 127 6.30 -11.00 -19.89
C ASN A 127 6.30 -11.07 -21.41
N ILE A 128 7.46 -10.85 -22.03
CA ILE A 128 7.65 -10.97 -23.48
C ILE A 128 8.61 -12.14 -23.74
N THR A 129 8.08 -13.19 -24.37
CA THR A 129 8.80 -14.41 -24.76
C THR A 129 8.99 -14.45 -26.28
N LEU A 130 10.19 -14.81 -26.74
CA LEU A 130 10.51 -14.98 -28.15
C LEU A 130 11.25 -16.30 -28.34
N ASN A 131 10.72 -17.19 -29.19
CA ASN A 131 11.27 -18.53 -29.46
C ASN A 131 11.53 -19.35 -28.19
N ASP A 132 10.54 -19.43 -27.30
CA ASP A 132 10.58 -20.19 -26.03
C ASP A 132 11.63 -19.75 -25.00
N GLU A 133 12.42 -18.72 -25.28
CA GLU A 133 13.30 -18.07 -24.31
C GLU A 133 12.63 -16.83 -23.69
N LYS A 134 12.60 -16.79 -22.36
CA LYS A 134 12.07 -15.65 -21.58
C LYS A 134 13.10 -14.52 -21.59
N LYS A 135 12.93 -13.53 -22.47
CA LYS A 135 13.93 -12.45 -22.66
C LYS A 135 13.67 -11.20 -21.82
N LEU A 136 12.42 -10.89 -21.45
CA LEU A 136 12.12 -9.67 -20.69
C LEU A 136 10.84 -9.79 -19.84
N SER A 137 10.97 -9.51 -18.54
CA SER A 137 9.85 -9.36 -17.60
C SER A 137 9.84 -7.93 -17.08
N LEU A 138 8.85 -7.15 -17.50
CA LEU A 138 8.68 -5.75 -17.09
C LEU A 138 7.63 -5.69 -15.99
N LYS A 139 7.98 -5.14 -14.82
CA LYS A 139 6.98 -4.85 -13.79
C LYS A 139 6.09 -3.72 -14.30
N THR A 140 4.83 -4.03 -14.57
CA THR A 140 3.87 -3.07 -15.13
C THR A 140 2.70 -2.92 -14.19
N PRO A 141 2.41 -1.72 -13.66
CA PRO A 141 1.20 -1.47 -12.89
C PRO A 141 -0.02 -1.43 -13.83
N LEU A 142 -0.41 -2.59 -14.38
CA LEU A 142 -1.62 -2.74 -15.24
C LEU A 142 -2.90 -2.78 -14.39
N THR A 143 -2.96 -2.01 -13.31
CA THR A 143 -4.19 -1.83 -12.55
C THR A 143 -5.08 -0.82 -13.30
N PHE A 144 -6.40 -1.06 -13.32
CA PHE A 144 -7.38 -0.18 -13.97
C PHE A 144 -7.25 1.31 -13.55
N TYR A 145 -6.80 1.59 -12.33
CA TYR A 145 -6.56 2.94 -11.83
C TYR A 145 -5.28 3.61 -12.36
N HIS A 146 -4.28 2.83 -12.77
CA HIS A 146 -2.98 3.34 -13.23
C HIS A 146 -2.80 3.27 -14.76
N SER A 147 -3.68 2.54 -15.47
CA SER A 147 -3.61 2.36 -16.92
C SER A 147 -3.61 3.68 -17.72
N LYS A 148 -4.26 4.74 -17.21
CA LYS A 148 -4.25 6.08 -17.83
C LYS A 148 -2.90 6.81 -17.81
N ARG A 149 -1.87 6.29 -17.12
CA ARG A 149 -0.56 6.93 -16.99
C ARG A 149 0.62 6.02 -17.38
N LEU A 150 0.38 4.97 -18.17
CA LEU A 150 1.47 4.16 -18.68
C LEU A 150 2.36 5.01 -19.60
N ARG A 151 3.61 5.22 -19.19
CA ARG A 151 4.62 5.80 -20.08
C ARG A 151 5.01 4.76 -21.13
N PRO A 152 5.30 5.17 -22.38
CA PRO A 152 5.83 4.26 -23.37
C PRO A 152 7.09 3.58 -22.84
N ILE A 153 7.11 2.25 -22.88
CA ILE A 153 8.30 1.47 -22.51
C ILE A 153 9.05 1.17 -23.79
N HIS A 154 10.28 1.69 -23.88
CA HIS A 154 11.23 1.37 -24.94
C HIS A 154 12.09 0.20 -24.48
N ALA A 155 11.91 -0.97 -25.08
CA ALA A 155 12.79 -2.11 -24.92
C ALA A 155 13.39 -2.49 -26.27
N THR A 156 14.56 -3.10 -26.28
CA THR A 156 15.14 -3.68 -27.50
C THR A 156 14.96 -5.19 -27.43
N LEU A 157 14.23 -5.77 -28.39
CA LEU A 157 14.03 -7.21 -28.51
C LEU A 157 14.65 -7.67 -29.83
N ASP A 158 15.70 -8.49 -29.76
CA ASP A 158 16.38 -9.06 -30.94
C ASP A 158 16.83 -8.00 -31.97
N HIS A 159 17.54 -6.97 -31.49
CA HIS A 159 18.00 -5.82 -32.28
C HIS A 159 16.89 -4.97 -32.94
N LYS A 160 15.61 -5.23 -32.64
CA LYS A 160 14.47 -4.40 -33.06
C LYS A 160 13.90 -3.62 -31.87
N PRO A 161 13.52 -2.35 -32.05
CA PRO A 161 12.86 -1.59 -31.01
C PRO A 161 11.46 -2.16 -30.76
N LEU A 162 11.20 -2.54 -29.51
CA LEU A 162 9.88 -2.88 -28.99
C LEU A 162 9.34 -1.67 -28.22
N ILE A 163 8.33 -1.02 -28.79
CA ILE A 163 7.64 0.11 -28.18
C ILE A 163 6.31 -0.42 -27.67
N LEU A 164 6.09 -0.30 -26.36
CA LEU A 164 4.83 -0.64 -25.72
C LEU A 164 4.09 0.65 -25.36
N GLU A 165 3.05 0.96 -26.10
CA GLU A 165 2.17 2.11 -25.88
C GLU A 165 0.76 1.65 -25.48
N PRO A 166 0.09 2.38 -24.58
CA PRO A 166 -1.32 2.12 -24.29
C PRO A 166 -2.17 2.35 -25.54
N LEU A 167 -2.98 1.36 -25.92
CA LEU A 167 -3.87 1.46 -27.07
C LEU A 167 -4.97 2.49 -26.79
N GLU A 168 -4.94 3.61 -27.50
CA GLU A 168 -6.03 4.59 -27.48
C GLU A 168 -7.20 4.06 -28.33
N ILE A 169 -8.20 3.49 -27.67
CA ILE A 169 -9.44 3.10 -28.34
C ILE A 169 -10.37 4.31 -28.38
N TYR A 170 -10.48 4.94 -29.55
CA TYR A 170 -11.46 5.99 -29.79
C TYR A 170 -12.86 5.38 -29.93
N LYS A 171 -13.86 6.02 -29.31
CA LYS A 171 -15.27 5.61 -29.47
C LYS A 171 -15.65 5.82 -30.94
N GLN A 172 -16.00 4.73 -31.65
CA GLN A 172 -16.35 4.79 -33.08
C GLN A 172 -17.53 5.74 -33.38
N ASN A 173 -18.43 5.98 -32.42
CA ASN A 173 -19.55 6.91 -32.56
C ASN A 173 -19.88 7.60 -31.23
N ALA A 174 -19.98 8.94 -31.25
CA ALA A 174 -20.29 9.76 -30.07
C ALA A 174 -21.70 9.53 -29.50
N ILE A 175 -22.60 8.91 -30.27
CA ILE A 175 -24.05 8.84 -29.98
C ILE A 175 -24.46 7.54 -29.27
N LYS A 176 -23.60 6.50 -29.23
CA LYS A 176 -23.98 5.23 -28.59
C LYS A 176 -24.03 5.42 -27.08
N LYS A 177 -25.24 5.54 -26.52
CA LYS A 177 -25.49 5.42 -25.10
C LYS A 177 -25.34 3.94 -24.79
N ASP A 178 -24.38 3.60 -23.93
CA ASP A 178 -24.25 2.23 -23.47
C ASP A 178 -25.35 2.06 -22.42
N ASP A 179 -26.36 1.26 -22.78
CA ASP A 179 -27.49 0.97 -21.90
C ASP A 179 -26.96 0.19 -20.68
N ALA A 180 -27.16 0.76 -19.49
CA ALA A 180 -26.69 0.25 -18.21
C ALA A 180 -27.54 -0.91 -17.69
#